data_AF-A0A8T2RHK6-F1
#
_entry.id   AF-A0A8T2RHK6-F1
#
_cell.length_a   1.000
_cell.length_b   1.000
_cell.length_c   1.000
_cell.angle_alpha   90.00
_cell.angle_beta   90.00
_cell.angle_gamma   90.00
#
_symmetry.space_group_name_H-M   'P 1'
#
loop_
_entity.id
_entity.type
_entity.pdbx_description
1 polymer ?
#
loop_
_entity_poly.entity_id
_entity_poly.type
_entity_poly.pdbx_seq_one_letter_code
_entity_poly.pdbx_strand_id
1 'polypeptide(L)'
;MSIAGLPILEALYILGCGRYLCKRCCHAGYDDSKDWSPASYDEFEPIPRMCRIVLAVYEDDLENPKWPPEGGYRMSISCVIKRAVYTDTEGRVPPYLIYVDHNAKDIVLAIRGLNLAKEKDYRTLFDNKPGKEKFDCGFVHCGLMKAAEWLVEKEADRLKGLLSEYPSYKLSIAGHSLGSGVAALFTMIVAKNGSLLGNIDRESIRCFAIAPARCMSLNLALLHADIIYSVILQDDFLPRTVTPVEDIFKSIFCLPCHLCSRCMKDTFLSEKKRLKDPRRLYAPGTVFHILDRRFCWIDRMPPFVRRAVPVKGRFEHVILSFNATKDHSLIWIEKESEKALEILREETDDVMEIPKTQKMSRRQTMKQQHKAALEKAQTLHIIDSFSEDNKHGISSENEDQKISSINEQGIEVEGKCSA
;
A
#
# COMPACT_ATOMS: atom_id res chain seq x y z
N MET A 1 46.28 13.28 31.65
CA MET A 1 45.02 12.62 31.25
C MET A 1 44.99 12.58 29.74
N SER A 2 44.99 11.37 29.20
CA SER A 2 45.54 11.06 27.87
C SER A 2 44.67 11.51 26.69
N ILE A 3 45.33 12.18 25.74
CA ILE A 3 44.90 12.50 24.36
C ILE A 3 44.71 11.22 23.50
N ALA A 4 44.99 10.03 24.06
CA ALA A 4 44.92 8.74 23.38
C ALA A 4 43.49 8.21 23.11
N GLY A 5 42.45 8.81 23.71
CA GLY A 5 41.05 8.38 23.52
C GLY A 5 40.39 8.87 22.22
N LEU A 6 40.81 10.04 21.70
CA LEU A 6 40.26 10.61 20.47
C LEU A 6 40.48 9.73 19.22
N PRO A 7 41.72 9.25 18.92
CA PRO A 7 41.96 8.48 17.70
C PRO A 7 41.27 7.10 17.69
N ILE A 8 41.05 6.51 18.87
CA ILE A 8 40.30 5.24 19.00
C ILE A 8 38.82 5.47 18.74
N LEU A 9 38.24 6.55 19.28
CA LEU A 9 36.83 6.88 19.08
C LEU A 9 36.54 7.21 17.60
N GLU A 10 37.45 7.94 16.95
CA GLU A 10 37.38 8.26 15.52
C GLU A 10 37.54 7.00 14.65
N ALA A 11 38.48 6.11 14.99
CA ALA A 11 38.64 4.85 14.27
C ALA A 11 37.40 3.93 14.41
N LEU A 12 36.83 3.83 15.62
CA LEU A 12 35.58 3.09 15.86
C LEU A 12 34.40 3.71 15.11
N TYR A 13 34.35 5.05 15.03
CA TYR A 13 33.34 5.78 14.27
C TYR A 13 33.48 5.50 12.77
N ILE A 14 34.68 5.60 12.20
CA ILE A 14 34.95 5.35 10.78
C ILE A 14 34.66 3.88 10.43
N LEU A 15 35.06 2.93 11.27
CA LEU A 15 34.75 1.51 11.09
C LEU A 15 33.24 1.24 11.21
N GLY A 16 32.56 1.90 12.14
CA GLY A 16 31.10 1.84 12.29
C GLY A 16 30.37 2.37 11.06
N CYS A 17 30.75 3.57 10.59
CA CYS A 17 30.22 4.18 9.37
C CYS A 17 30.54 3.36 8.11
N GLY A 18 31.76 2.84 7.99
CA GLY A 18 32.18 1.99 6.88
C GLY A 18 31.40 0.67 6.84
N ARG A 19 31.22 0.01 7.99
CA ARG A 19 30.39 -1.21 8.10
C ARG A 19 28.92 -0.91 7.84
N TYR A 20 28.39 0.20 8.33
CA TYR A 20 27.02 0.64 8.09
C TYR A 20 26.77 0.90 6.60
N LEU A 21 27.68 1.65 5.95
CA LEU A 21 27.60 1.94 4.52
C LEU A 21 27.72 0.67 3.69
N CYS A 22 28.71 -0.19 4.00
CA CYS A 22 28.89 -1.49 3.35
C CYS A 22 27.63 -2.36 3.47
N LYS A 23 27.05 -2.48 4.68
CA LYS A 23 25.81 -3.25 4.88
C LYS A 23 24.63 -2.69 4.06
N ARG A 24 24.54 -1.38 3.87
CA ARG A 24 23.41 -0.71 3.17
C ARG A 24 23.61 -0.61 1.65
N CYS A 25 24.86 -0.62 1.18
CA CYS A 25 25.22 -0.65 -0.23
C CYS A 25 25.32 -2.08 -0.78
N CYS A 26 25.56 -3.07 0.07
CA CYS A 26 25.60 -4.49 -0.29
C CYS A 26 24.29 -5.24 -0.01
N HIS A 27 23.21 -4.53 0.33
CA HIS A 27 21.88 -5.12 0.53
C HIS A 27 20.96 -4.61 -0.58
N ALA A 28 20.29 -5.51 -1.29
CA ALA A 28 19.38 -5.18 -2.37
C ALA A 28 17.93 -5.49 -1.98
N GLY A 29 16.96 -4.82 -2.59
CA GLY A 29 15.54 -5.05 -2.33
C GLY A 29 15.16 -6.50 -2.65
N TYR A 30 15.86 -7.10 -3.60
CA TYR A 30 15.80 -8.53 -3.92
C TYR A 30 15.89 -9.42 -2.67
N ASP A 31 16.78 -9.10 -1.73
CA ASP A 31 16.99 -9.88 -0.51
C ASP A 31 15.81 -9.76 0.47
N ASP A 32 15.13 -8.61 0.53
CA ASP A 32 14.02 -8.38 1.45
C ASP A 32 12.77 -9.21 1.13
N SER A 33 12.65 -9.61 -0.13
CA SER A 33 11.52 -10.38 -0.64
C SER A 33 11.92 -11.79 -1.05
N LYS A 34 13.15 -12.25 -0.76
CA LYS A 34 13.67 -13.54 -1.22
C LYS A 34 12.75 -14.73 -0.89
N ASP A 35 12.15 -14.70 0.29
CA ASP A 35 11.29 -15.77 0.80
C ASP A 35 9.79 -15.53 0.53
N TRP A 36 9.44 -14.54 -0.29
CA TRP A 36 8.04 -14.21 -0.59
C TRP A 36 7.52 -15.07 -1.74
N SER A 37 6.21 -15.33 -1.75
CA SER A 37 5.55 -16.09 -2.81
C SER A 37 5.51 -15.29 -4.12
N PRO A 38 5.56 -15.95 -5.29
CA PRO A 38 5.29 -15.27 -6.56
C PRO A 38 3.83 -14.76 -6.60
N ALA A 39 3.60 -13.64 -7.27
CA ALA A 39 2.25 -13.13 -7.53
C ALA A 39 1.59 -13.91 -8.67
N SER A 40 0.26 -14.00 -8.65
CA SER A 40 -0.49 -14.57 -9.78
C SER A 40 -0.92 -13.49 -10.78
N TYR A 41 -1.18 -13.89 -12.04
CA TYR A 41 -1.67 -12.98 -13.08
C TYR A 41 -2.96 -12.25 -12.65
N ASP A 42 -3.96 -12.97 -12.18
CA ASP A 42 -5.28 -12.40 -11.82
C ASP A 42 -5.18 -11.33 -10.71
N GLU A 43 -4.22 -11.48 -9.79
CA GLU A 43 -3.98 -10.53 -8.70
C GLU A 43 -3.23 -9.28 -9.18
N PHE A 44 -2.32 -9.47 -10.13
CA PHE A 44 -1.42 -8.43 -10.60
C PHE A 44 -1.98 -7.62 -11.78
N GLU A 45 -2.90 -8.20 -12.56
CA GLU A 45 -3.54 -7.58 -13.75
C GLU A 45 -4.00 -6.13 -13.54
N PRO A 46 -4.63 -5.75 -12.42
CA PRO A 46 -5.12 -4.40 -12.27
C PRO A 46 -4.00 -3.34 -12.15
N ILE A 47 -2.79 -3.73 -11.74
CA ILE A 47 -1.75 -2.78 -11.31
C ILE A 47 -1.26 -1.87 -12.44
N PRO A 48 -0.88 -2.37 -13.64
CA PRO A 48 -0.46 -1.49 -14.74
C PRO A 48 -1.58 -0.51 -15.15
N ARG A 49 -2.84 -0.98 -15.17
CA ARG A 49 -4.01 -0.14 -15.43
C ARG A 49 -4.14 0.99 -14.40
N MET A 50 -4.03 0.67 -13.12
CA MET A 50 -4.08 1.67 -12.04
C MET A 50 -2.92 2.66 -12.14
N CYS A 51 -1.72 2.22 -12.53
CA CYS A 51 -0.59 3.10 -12.77
C CYS A 51 -0.89 4.11 -13.89
N ARG A 52 -1.47 3.67 -15.01
CA ARG A 52 -1.88 4.56 -16.11
C ARG A 52 -2.94 5.58 -15.68
N ILE A 53 -3.96 5.16 -14.93
CA ILE A 53 -5.00 6.09 -14.44
C ILE A 53 -4.39 7.12 -13.49
N VAL A 54 -3.47 6.72 -12.59
CA VAL A 54 -2.78 7.67 -11.71
C VAL A 54 -1.85 8.59 -12.51
N LEU A 55 -1.17 8.11 -13.55
CA LEU A 55 -0.35 8.93 -14.46
C LEU A 55 -1.22 9.98 -15.17
N ALA A 56 -2.47 9.67 -15.52
CA ALA A 56 -3.36 10.63 -16.17
C ALA A 56 -3.62 11.86 -15.28
N VAL A 57 -3.60 11.71 -13.95
CA VAL A 57 -3.73 12.83 -13.00
C VAL A 57 -2.52 13.78 -13.06
N TYR A 58 -1.39 13.33 -13.62
CA TYR A 58 -0.20 14.16 -13.80
C TYR A 58 -0.27 15.07 -15.02
N GLU A 59 -1.10 14.73 -16.02
CA GLU A 59 -1.28 15.53 -17.23
C GLU A 59 -2.03 16.83 -16.94
N ASP A 60 -1.72 17.87 -17.69
CA ASP A 60 -2.44 19.14 -17.66
C ASP A 60 -3.69 19.09 -18.56
N ASP A 61 -3.58 18.41 -19.70
CA ASP A 61 -4.65 18.14 -20.67
C ASP A 61 -4.67 16.65 -21.02
N LEU A 62 -5.83 16.00 -20.86
CA LEU A 62 -6.01 14.58 -21.16
C LEU A 62 -6.31 14.33 -22.65
N GLU A 63 -6.81 15.33 -23.38
CA GLU A 63 -7.05 15.23 -24.82
C GLU A 63 -5.73 15.31 -25.59
N ASN A 64 -4.79 16.11 -25.11
CA ASN A 64 -3.44 16.24 -25.67
C ASN A 64 -2.37 15.96 -24.59
N PRO A 65 -2.21 14.69 -24.17
CA PRO A 65 -1.26 14.34 -23.13
C PRO A 65 0.17 14.60 -23.57
N LYS A 66 0.99 15.14 -22.66
CA LYS A 66 2.38 15.49 -22.93
C LYS A 66 3.34 14.31 -22.70
N TRP A 67 3.00 13.41 -21.79
CA TRP A 67 3.86 12.32 -21.33
C TRP A 67 3.12 10.98 -21.28
N PRO A 68 2.50 10.54 -22.39
CA PRO A 68 1.80 9.27 -22.41
C PRO A 68 2.77 8.09 -22.16
N PRO A 69 2.36 7.06 -21.39
CA PRO A 69 3.10 5.82 -21.29
C PRO A 69 3.09 5.04 -22.61
N GLU A 70 3.86 3.95 -22.68
CA GLU A 70 3.93 3.10 -23.87
C GLU A 70 2.56 2.47 -24.18
N GLY A 71 2.04 2.71 -25.39
CA GLY A 71 0.66 2.32 -25.74
C GLY A 71 -0.43 3.25 -25.18
N GLY A 72 -0.06 4.42 -24.64
CA GLY A 72 -0.97 5.46 -24.16
C GLY A 72 -1.69 5.12 -22.86
N TYR A 73 -2.58 6.02 -22.42
CA TYR A 73 -3.33 5.85 -21.17
C TYR A 73 -4.34 4.71 -21.21
N ARG A 74 -4.80 4.32 -22.41
CA ARG A 74 -5.86 3.31 -22.62
C ARG A 74 -7.13 3.63 -21.81
N MET A 75 -7.43 4.92 -21.65
CA MET A 75 -8.58 5.45 -20.94
C MET A 75 -9.54 6.12 -21.90
N SER A 76 -10.84 6.04 -21.62
CA SER A 76 -11.86 6.80 -22.34
C SER A 76 -12.09 8.15 -21.67
N ILE A 77 -11.69 9.25 -22.31
CA ILE A 77 -11.77 10.59 -21.71
C ILE A 77 -13.23 10.96 -21.36
N SER A 78 -14.20 10.52 -22.16
CA SER A 78 -15.63 10.75 -21.90
C SER A 78 -16.14 10.10 -20.60
N CYS A 79 -15.41 9.12 -20.06
CA CYS A 79 -15.76 8.43 -18.82
C CYS A 79 -15.06 9.04 -17.58
N VAL A 80 -14.35 10.16 -17.73
CA VAL A 80 -13.84 10.95 -16.62
C VAL A 80 -14.98 11.77 -16.03
N ILE A 81 -15.35 11.45 -14.79
CA ILE A 81 -16.45 12.12 -14.07
C ILE A 81 -15.98 13.41 -13.41
N LYS A 82 -14.74 13.43 -12.92
CA LYS A 82 -14.16 14.59 -12.26
C LYS A 82 -12.66 14.60 -12.37
N ARG A 83 -12.10 15.78 -12.57
CA ARG A 83 -10.69 16.08 -12.34
C ARG A 83 -10.61 17.27 -11.40
N ALA A 84 -9.89 17.12 -10.30
CA ALA A 84 -9.69 18.17 -9.31
C ALA A 84 -8.21 18.55 -9.28
N VAL A 85 -7.92 19.83 -9.49
CA VAL A 85 -6.58 20.40 -9.42
C VAL A 85 -6.35 21.12 -8.09
N TYR A 86 -5.17 21.71 -7.87
CA TYR A 86 -4.82 22.36 -6.61
C TYR A 86 -5.74 23.52 -6.21
N THR A 87 -6.34 24.21 -7.18
CA THR A 87 -7.30 25.29 -6.91
C THR A 87 -8.59 24.73 -6.32
N ASP A 88 -9.06 23.60 -6.83
CA ASP A 88 -10.31 22.96 -6.41
C ASP A 88 -10.18 22.29 -5.04
N THR A 89 -8.98 21.83 -4.71
CA THR A 89 -8.68 21.14 -3.44
C THR A 89 -8.25 22.11 -2.33
N GLU A 90 -8.08 23.39 -2.64
CA GLU A 90 -7.43 24.38 -1.78
C GLU A 90 -6.04 23.91 -1.28
N GLY A 91 -5.43 22.93 -1.96
CA GLY A 91 -4.22 22.20 -1.55
C GLY A 91 -4.32 21.45 -0.22
N ARG A 92 -5.52 20.99 0.17
CA ARG A 92 -5.71 20.09 1.32
C ARG A 92 -5.42 18.63 0.99
N VAL A 93 -5.63 18.26 -0.28
CA VAL A 93 -5.32 16.95 -0.85
C VAL A 93 -4.62 17.15 -2.19
N PRO A 94 -3.70 16.26 -2.61
CA PRO A 94 -3.15 16.29 -3.96
C PRO A 94 -4.25 16.19 -5.03
N PRO A 95 -3.99 16.67 -6.25
CA PRO A 95 -4.91 16.51 -7.38
C PRO A 95 -5.36 15.07 -7.54
N TYR A 96 -6.61 14.88 -7.96
CA TYR A 96 -7.20 13.57 -8.13
C TYR A 96 -8.18 13.55 -9.32
N LEU A 97 -8.52 12.33 -9.73
CA LEU A 97 -9.42 12.02 -10.82
C LEU A 97 -10.44 10.97 -10.35
N ILE A 98 -11.71 11.13 -10.74
CA ILE A 98 -12.74 10.11 -10.63
C ILE A 98 -13.08 9.64 -12.04
N TYR A 99 -12.91 8.34 -12.29
CA TYR A 99 -13.04 7.72 -13.61
C TYR A 99 -13.90 6.47 -13.52
N VAL A 100 -14.82 6.27 -14.47
CA VAL A 100 -15.61 5.04 -14.58
C VAL A 100 -15.04 4.19 -15.70
N ASP A 101 -14.44 3.05 -15.34
CA ASP A 101 -13.92 2.08 -16.28
C ASP A 101 -14.97 1.02 -16.58
N HIS A 102 -15.74 1.24 -17.66
CA HIS A 102 -16.77 0.29 -18.08
C HIS A 102 -16.19 -1.05 -18.54
N ASN A 103 -14.95 -1.08 -19.06
CA ASN A 103 -14.30 -2.31 -19.51
C ASN A 103 -13.94 -3.20 -18.31
N ALA A 104 -13.40 -2.59 -17.26
CA ALA A 104 -13.03 -3.29 -16.02
C ALA A 104 -14.19 -3.43 -15.02
N LYS A 105 -15.35 -2.78 -15.28
CA LYS A 105 -16.46 -2.61 -14.33
C LYS A 105 -15.97 -2.07 -12.99
N ASP A 106 -15.26 -0.95 -13.04
CA ASP A 106 -14.51 -0.39 -11.92
C ASP A 106 -14.73 1.13 -11.84
N ILE A 107 -15.08 1.64 -10.66
CA ILE A 107 -15.10 3.07 -10.37
C ILE A 107 -13.77 3.38 -9.70
N VAL A 108 -12.98 4.29 -10.29
CA VAL A 108 -11.62 4.56 -9.88
C VAL A 108 -11.48 5.97 -9.32
N LEU A 109 -11.02 6.08 -8.08
CA LEU A 109 -10.53 7.32 -7.49
C LEU A 109 -9.00 7.31 -7.51
N ALA A 110 -8.40 8.08 -8.41
CA ALA A 110 -6.94 8.12 -8.60
C ALA A 110 -6.33 9.41 -8.05
N ILE A 111 -5.33 9.31 -7.17
CA ILE A 111 -4.74 10.43 -6.44
C ILE A 111 -3.26 10.59 -6.81
N ARG A 112 -2.89 11.81 -7.23
CA ARG A 112 -1.52 12.16 -7.59
C ARG A 112 -0.59 12.14 -6.37
N GLY A 113 0.70 11.89 -6.60
CA GLY A 113 1.76 12.12 -5.62
C GLY A 113 2.15 13.59 -5.48
N LEU A 114 3.18 13.85 -4.67
CA LEU A 114 3.58 15.23 -4.37
C LEU A 114 4.04 15.98 -5.61
N ASN A 115 3.79 17.29 -5.64
CA ASN A 115 4.40 18.21 -6.56
C ASN A 115 5.48 19.01 -5.81
N LEU A 116 6.74 18.89 -6.27
CA LEU A 116 7.89 19.53 -5.64
C LEU A 116 7.80 21.07 -5.60
N ALA A 117 6.98 21.68 -6.46
CA ALA A 117 6.73 23.12 -6.48
C ALA A 117 5.58 23.57 -5.57
N LYS A 118 4.86 22.64 -4.92
CA LYS A 118 3.68 22.96 -4.10
C LYS A 118 4.00 22.75 -2.62
N GLU A 119 4.21 23.87 -1.92
CA GLU A 119 4.51 23.89 -0.48
C GLU A 119 3.47 23.13 0.36
N LYS A 120 2.20 23.18 -0.05
CA LYS A 120 1.09 22.52 0.67
C LYS A 120 1.23 20.99 0.71
N ASP A 121 1.78 20.36 -0.32
CA ASP A 121 2.01 18.91 -0.33
C ASP A 121 3.06 18.50 0.71
N TYR A 122 4.08 19.34 0.87
CA TYR A 122 5.07 19.16 1.92
C TYR A 122 4.43 19.32 3.30
N ARG A 123 3.55 20.31 3.51
CA ARG A 123 2.83 20.47 4.79
C ARG A 123 2.01 19.22 5.13
N THR A 124 1.31 18.62 4.16
CA THR A 124 0.57 17.37 4.35
C THR A 124 1.48 16.22 4.75
N LEU A 125 2.65 16.09 4.10
CA LEU A 125 3.64 15.06 4.45
C LEU A 125 4.33 15.29 5.80
N PHE A 126 4.47 16.55 6.20
CA PHE A 126 5.23 16.96 7.39
C PHE A 126 4.38 17.08 8.65
N ASP A 127 3.04 17.15 8.52
CA ASP A 127 2.13 17.07 9.66
C ASP A 127 2.05 15.62 10.17
N ASN A 128 3.13 15.11 10.77
CA ASN A 128 3.17 13.74 11.30
C ASN A 128 4.08 13.58 12.52
N LYS A 129 3.67 14.16 13.65
CA LYS A 129 4.30 13.82 14.93
C LYS A 129 3.95 12.37 15.29
N PRO A 130 4.93 11.48 15.57
CA PRO A 130 4.66 10.07 15.85
C PRO A 130 3.64 9.87 16.97
N GLY A 131 2.61 9.07 16.71
CA GLY A 131 1.55 8.75 17.68
C GLY A 131 0.55 9.87 17.93
N LYS A 132 0.56 10.94 17.12
CA LYS A 132 -0.38 12.06 17.23
C LYS A 132 -1.80 11.67 16.83
N GLU A 133 -1.94 10.90 15.76
CA GLU A 133 -3.23 10.52 15.19
C GLU A 133 -3.51 9.04 15.46
N LYS A 134 -4.67 8.75 16.05
CA LYS A 134 -5.14 7.38 16.30
C LYS A 134 -6.30 7.08 15.38
N PHE A 135 -6.32 5.89 14.80
CA PHE A 135 -7.48 5.39 14.09
C PHE A 135 -7.72 3.96 14.52
N ASP A 136 -8.93 3.69 15.01
CA ASP A 136 -9.31 2.39 15.54
C ASP A 136 -8.31 1.90 16.62
N CYS A 137 -7.77 0.69 16.46
CA CYS A 137 -6.78 0.11 17.37
C CYS A 137 -5.32 0.53 17.07
N GLY A 138 -5.06 1.49 16.17
CA GLY A 138 -3.72 1.81 15.71
C GLY A 138 -3.42 3.30 15.55
N PHE A 139 -2.28 3.58 14.91
CA PHE A 139 -1.80 4.93 14.63
C PHE A 139 -1.71 5.16 13.13
N VAL A 140 -2.02 6.38 12.70
CA VAL A 140 -1.96 6.77 11.29
C VAL A 140 -1.16 8.05 11.11
N HIS A 141 -0.82 8.37 9.88
CA HIS A 141 -0.15 9.61 9.54
C HIS A 141 -1.14 10.79 9.57
N CYS A 142 -0.93 11.76 10.46
CA CYS A 142 -1.91 12.83 10.73
C CYS A 142 -2.28 13.66 9.48
N GLY A 143 -1.31 14.17 8.73
CA GLY A 143 -1.58 14.98 7.53
C GLY A 143 -2.27 14.20 6.40
N LEU A 144 -1.82 12.97 6.13
CA LEU A 144 -2.47 12.07 5.16
C LEU A 144 -3.90 11.71 5.59
N MET A 145 -4.14 11.54 6.89
CA MET A 145 -5.46 11.25 7.43
C MET A 145 -6.42 12.41 7.19
N LYS A 146 -6.01 13.64 7.52
CA LYS A 146 -6.81 14.84 7.26
C LYS A 146 -7.13 15.03 5.78
N ALA A 147 -6.18 14.72 4.90
CA ALA A 147 -6.40 14.76 3.46
C ALA A 147 -7.43 13.70 3.01
N ALA A 148 -7.38 12.50 3.59
CA ALA A 148 -8.34 11.44 3.33
C ALA A 148 -9.75 11.78 3.83
N GLU A 149 -9.87 12.31 5.06
CA GLU A 149 -11.14 12.77 5.63
C GLU A 149 -11.78 13.87 4.79
N TRP A 150 -10.98 14.85 4.34
CA TRP A 150 -11.46 15.89 3.44
C TRP A 150 -11.97 15.32 2.12
N LEU A 151 -11.29 14.33 1.56
CA LEU A 151 -11.71 13.69 0.31
C LEU A 151 -12.99 12.87 0.48
N VAL A 152 -13.17 12.21 1.63
CA VAL A 152 -14.43 11.56 2.01
C VAL A 152 -15.56 12.58 2.08
N GLU A 153 -15.37 13.69 2.81
CA GLU A 153 -16.37 14.75 2.93
C GLU A 153 -16.81 15.30 1.57
N LYS A 154 -15.88 15.40 0.61
CA LYS A 154 -16.15 15.98 -0.70
C LYS A 154 -16.72 15.02 -1.73
N GLU A 155 -16.27 13.77 -1.72
CA GLU A 155 -16.56 12.83 -2.82
C GLU A 155 -17.40 11.62 -2.42
N ALA A 156 -17.69 11.39 -1.13
CA ALA A 156 -18.46 10.22 -0.70
C ALA A 156 -19.84 10.15 -1.38
N ASP A 157 -20.60 11.26 -1.40
CA ASP A 157 -21.92 11.29 -2.04
C ASP A 157 -21.85 11.03 -3.55
N ARG A 158 -20.81 11.54 -4.22
CA ARG A 158 -20.58 11.31 -5.64
C ARG A 158 -20.27 9.84 -5.93
N LEU A 159 -19.35 9.26 -5.16
CA LEU A 159 -18.98 7.86 -5.29
C LEU A 159 -20.17 6.94 -4.97
N LYS A 160 -20.97 7.28 -3.96
CA LYS A 160 -22.23 6.60 -3.62
C LYS A 160 -23.23 6.65 -4.78
N GLY A 161 -23.38 7.81 -5.41
CA GLY A 161 -24.21 7.97 -6.61
C GLY A 161 -23.76 7.05 -7.76
N LEU A 162 -22.45 7.04 -8.07
CA LEU A 162 -21.89 6.17 -9.10
C LEU A 162 -22.06 4.68 -8.78
N LEU A 163 -21.87 4.28 -7.52
CA LEU A 163 -22.08 2.90 -7.08
C LEU A 163 -23.55 2.48 -7.15
N SER A 164 -24.47 3.43 -6.97
CA SER A 164 -25.91 3.19 -7.11
C SER A 164 -26.31 3.06 -8.58
N GLU A 165 -25.67 3.83 -9.46
CA GLU A 165 -25.85 3.76 -10.92
C GLU A 165 -25.25 2.48 -11.51
N TYR A 166 -24.10 2.04 -10.98
CA TYR A 166 -23.36 0.86 -11.44
C TYR A 166 -23.18 -0.18 -10.32
N PRO A 167 -24.24 -0.86 -9.86
CA PRO A 167 -24.19 -1.74 -8.69
C PRO A 167 -23.32 -2.99 -8.86
N SER A 168 -22.99 -3.36 -10.10
CA SER A 168 -22.08 -4.48 -10.38
C SER A 168 -20.59 -4.09 -10.41
N TYR A 169 -20.28 -2.81 -10.22
CA TYR A 169 -18.92 -2.29 -10.36
C TYR A 169 -18.19 -2.34 -9.02
N LYS A 170 -16.88 -2.50 -9.10
CA LYS A 170 -16.00 -2.38 -7.94
C LYS A 170 -15.63 -0.93 -7.69
N LEU A 171 -15.13 -0.64 -6.49
CA LEU A 171 -14.51 0.63 -6.16
C LEU A 171 -13.01 0.41 -5.96
N SER A 172 -12.20 1.01 -6.83
CA SER A 172 -10.74 0.97 -6.71
C SER A 172 -10.19 2.36 -6.41
N ILE A 173 -9.47 2.48 -5.30
CA ILE A 173 -8.78 3.71 -4.92
C ILE A 173 -7.30 3.53 -5.23
N ALA A 174 -6.74 4.36 -6.10
CA ALA A 174 -5.34 4.27 -6.49
C ALA A 174 -4.62 5.57 -6.14
N GLY A 175 -3.36 5.48 -5.77
CA GLY A 175 -2.56 6.67 -5.59
C GLY A 175 -1.08 6.38 -5.67
N HIS A 176 -0.30 7.41 -5.96
CA HIS A 176 1.16 7.33 -6.05
C HIS A 176 1.83 8.17 -4.96
N SER A 177 2.89 7.65 -4.33
CA SER A 177 3.78 8.40 -3.42
C SER A 177 3.06 9.04 -2.23
N LEU A 178 2.77 10.34 -2.27
CA LEU A 178 1.94 11.02 -1.28
C LEU A 178 0.47 10.59 -1.37
N GLY A 179 -0.06 10.51 -2.59
CA GLY A 179 -1.45 10.18 -2.88
C GLY A 179 -1.80 8.73 -2.54
N SER A 180 -0.83 7.81 -2.55
CA SER A 180 -1.05 6.41 -2.15
C SER A 180 -1.37 6.30 -0.66
N GLY A 181 -0.77 7.16 0.18
CA GLY A 181 -1.03 7.20 1.61
C GLY A 181 -2.44 7.73 1.90
N VAL A 182 -2.87 8.76 1.16
CA VAL A 182 -4.25 9.27 1.20
C VAL A 182 -5.23 8.20 0.73
N ALA A 183 -4.94 7.52 -0.38
CA ALA A 183 -5.75 6.44 -0.93
C ALA A 183 -5.96 5.30 0.08
N ALA A 184 -4.89 4.86 0.75
CA ALA A 184 -4.94 3.81 1.74
C ALA A 184 -5.79 4.19 2.96
N LEU A 185 -5.63 5.42 3.47
CA LEU A 185 -6.41 5.89 4.62
C LEU A 185 -7.88 6.16 4.26
N PHE A 186 -8.16 6.70 3.07
CA PHE A 186 -9.52 6.81 2.54
C PHE A 186 -10.21 5.45 2.50
N THR A 187 -9.51 4.44 2.00
CA THR A 187 -10.01 3.06 1.93
C THR A 187 -10.34 2.50 3.30
N MET A 188 -9.52 2.78 4.32
CA MET A 188 -9.80 2.36 5.69
C MET A 188 -11.04 3.03 6.29
N ILE A 189 -11.23 4.34 6.04
CA ILE A 189 -12.39 5.09 6.51
C ILE A 189 -13.67 4.49 5.90
N VAL A 190 -13.68 4.26 4.58
CA VAL A 190 -14.82 3.68 3.87
C VAL A 190 -15.08 2.23 4.30
N ALA A 191 -14.04 1.40 4.40
CA ALA A 191 -14.18 0.00 4.81
C ALA A 191 -14.68 -0.15 6.26
N LYS A 192 -14.39 0.83 7.13
CA LYS A 192 -14.94 0.87 8.49
C LYS A 192 -16.39 1.37 8.52
N ASN A 193 -16.73 2.32 7.64
CA ASN A 193 -18.02 2.99 7.62
C ASN A 193 -18.74 2.74 6.28
N GLY A 194 -19.17 1.50 6.03
CA GLY A 194 -19.78 1.10 4.75
C GLY A 194 -20.97 1.96 4.31
N SER A 195 -21.71 2.53 5.26
CA SER A 195 -22.85 3.42 4.99
C SER A 195 -22.49 4.71 4.24
N LEU A 196 -21.24 5.16 4.34
CA LEU A 196 -20.74 6.34 3.60
C LEU A 196 -20.93 6.19 2.09
N LEU A 197 -20.74 4.98 1.56
CA LEU A 197 -20.82 4.68 0.13
C LEU A 197 -22.00 3.76 -0.22
N GLY A 198 -23.06 3.78 0.60
CA GLY A 198 -24.28 3.00 0.32
C GLY A 198 -24.17 1.52 0.65
N ASN A 199 -23.39 1.17 1.69
CA ASN A 199 -23.17 -0.21 2.15
C ASN A 199 -22.55 -1.13 1.09
N ILE A 200 -21.55 -0.61 0.36
CA ILE A 200 -20.73 -1.42 -0.53
C ILE A 200 -20.05 -2.55 0.24
N ASP A 201 -20.08 -3.76 -0.33
CA ASP A 201 -19.39 -4.91 0.22
C ASP A 201 -17.88 -4.67 0.31
N ARG A 202 -17.26 -5.12 1.39
CA ARG A 202 -15.82 -4.92 1.63
C ARG A 202 -14.98 -5.51 0.50
N GLU A 203 -15.37 -6.65 -0.04
CA GLU A 203 -14.70 -7.36 -1.15
C GLU A 203 -14.74 -6.61 -2.48
N SER A 204 -15.68 -5.66 -2.60
CA SER A 204 -15.82 -4.78 -3.77
C SER A 204 -14.94 -3.54 -3.67
N ILE A 205 -14.33 -3.27 -2.51
CA ILE A 205 -13.38 -2.18 -2.30
C ILE A 205 -11.95 -2.70 -2.47
N ARG A 206 -11.13 -1.97 -3.23
CA ARG A 206 -9.70 -2.24 -3.37
C ARG A 206 -8.90 -0.95 -3.33
N CYS A 207 -7.67 -1.03 -2.82
CA CYS A 207 -6.72 0.09 -2.85
C CYS A 207 -5.39 -0.33 -3.48
N PHE A 208 -4.90 0.46 -4.42
CA PHE A 208 -3.59 0.29 -5.04
C PHE A 208 -2.68 1.45 -4.63
N ALA A 209 -1.90 1.22 -3.58
CA ALA A 209 -0.96 2.18 -3.02
C ALA A 209 0.40 2.04 -3.71
N ILE A 210 0.64 2.84 -4.75
CA ILE A 210 1.84 2.75 -5.60
C ILE A 210 2.96 3.60 -5.01
N ALA A 211 4.15 3.01 -4.83
CA ALA A 211 5.32 3.64 -4.20
C ALA A 211 5.01 4.32 -2.84
N PRO A 212 4.40 3.61 -1.87
CA PRO A 212 3.69 4.31 -0.81
C PRO A 212 4.54 4.91 0.30
N ALA A 213 4.12 6.08 0.77
CA ALA A 213 4.53 6.57 2.09
C ALA A 213 4.03 5.65 3.21
N ARG A 214 4.81 5.55 4.28
CA ARG A 214 4.39 4.87 5.51
C ARG A 214 3.28 5.66 6.18
N CYS A 215 2.07 5.11 6.22
CA CYS A 215 0.89 5.86 6.64
C CYS A 215 0.10 5.26 7.81
N MET A 216 0.39 4.02 8.23
CA MET A 216 -0.37 3.33 9.29
C MET A 216 0.49 2.37 10.11
N SER A 217 0.08 2.10 11.35
CA SER A 217 0.73 1.13 12.22
C SER A 217 0.58 -0.31 11.69
N LEU A 218 1.44 -1.21 12.16
CA LEU A 218 1.52 -2.57 11.62
C LEU A 218 0.21 -3.35 11.78
N ASN A 219 -0.48 -3.22 12.91
CA ASN A 219 -1.77 -3.85 13.13
C ASN A 219 -2.83 -3.41 12.11
N LEU A 220 -2.85 -2.13 11.72
CA LEU A 220 -3.76 -1.62 10.69
C LEU A 220 -3.37 -2.12 9.31
N ALA A 221 -2.06 -2.13 8.99
CA ALA A 221 -1.58 -2.69 7.74
C ALA A 221 -1.96 -4.18 7.59
N LEU A 222 -1.89 -4.95 8.69
CA LEU A 222 -2.31 -6.35 8.70
C LEU A 222 -3.83 -6.50 8.60
N LEU A 223 -4.60 -5.68 9.32
CA LEU A 223 -6.06 -5.73 9.33
C LEU A 223 -6.69 -5.44 7.95
N HIS A 224 -6.03 -4.62 7.14
CA HIS A 224 -6.53 -4.21 5.81
C HIS A 224 -5.74 -4.82 4.65
N ALA A 225 -4.92 -5.85 4.90
CA ALA A 225 -4.11 -6.50 3.86
C ALA A 225 -4.93 -7.29 2.83
N ASP A 226 -6.22 -7.53 3.09
CA ASP A 226 -7.18 -8.13 2.17
C ASP A 226 -7.64 -7.17 1.06
N ILE A 227 -7.71 -5.86 1.35
CA ILE A 227 -8.23 -4.84 0.42
C ILE A 227 -7.20 -3.79 0.00
N ILE A 228 -6.09 -3.61 0.74
CA ILE A 228 -5.03 -2.65 0.40
C ILE A 228 -3.79 -3.37 -0.13
N TYR A 229 -3.33 -2.92 -1.30
CA TYR A 229 -2.19 -3.47 -2.03
C TYR A 229 -1.13 -2.38 -2.27
N SER A 230 0.01 -2.50 -1.60
CA SER A 230 1.19 -1.68 -1.84
C SER A 230 1.96 -2.21 -3.06
N VAL A 231 2.28 -1.36 -4.03
CA VAL A 231 3.09 -1.71 -5.20
C VAL A 231 4.44 -1.00 -5.10
N ILE A 232 5.51 -1.77 -5.06
CA ILE A 232 6.86 -1.27 -4.84
C ILE A 232 7.77 -1.83 -5.93
N LEU A 233 8.49 -0.95 -6.62
CA LEU A 233 9.55 -1.33 -7.54
C LEU A 233 10.88 -1.29 -6.78
N GLN A 234 11.58 -2.42 -6.74
CA GLN A 234 12.98 -2.50 -6.34
C GLN A 234 13.33 -1.83 -4.99
N ASP A 235 14.28 -0.90 -5.05
CA ASP A 235 14.90 -0.27 -3.89
C ASP A 235 14.20 1.04 -3.53
N ASP A 236 12.95 1.25 -4.01
CA ASP A 236 12.17 2.47 -3.71
C ASP A 236 12.26 2.81 -2.22
N PHE A 237 12.75 4.01 -1.97
CA PHE A 237 13.16 4.46 -0.65
C PHE A 237 11.96 4.80 0.23
N LEU A 238 10.86 5.28 -0.35
CA LEU A 238 9.78 5.90 0.43
C LEU A 238 9.08 4.92 1.39
N PRO A 239 8.74 3.68 0.96
CA PRO A 239 8.23 2.64 1.87
C PRO A 239 9.25 2.21 2.94
N ARG A 240 10.55 2.47 2.71
CA ARG A 240 11.68 2.03 3.53
C ARG A 240 12.20 3.12 4.48
N THR A 241 11.76 4.37 4.34
CA THR A 241 12.24 5.48 5.16
C THR A 241 11.29 5.83 6.30
N VAL A 242 11.77 5.67 7.54
CA VAL A 242 11.18 6.24 8.76
C VAL A 242 11.54 7.73 8.95
N THR A 243 12.54 8.20 8.21
CA THR A 243 13.05 9.56 8.34
C THR A 243 12.02 10.54 7.82
N PRO A 244 11.68 11.59 8.59
CA PRO A 244 10.85 12.67 8.09
C PRO A 244 11.39 13.09 6.73
N VAL A 245 10.52 13.10 5.73
CA VAL A 245 10.92 13.37 4.35
C VAL A 245 11.54 14.78 4.23
N GLU A 246 11.28 15.65 5.21
CA GLU A 246 12.00 16.91 5.50
C GLU A 246 13.52 16.75 5.52
N ASP A 247 14.04 15.77 6.26
CA ASP A 247 15.47 15.52 6.46
C ASP A 247 16.11 14.84 5.23
N ILE A 248 15.32 14.46 4.23
CA ILE A 248 15.83 13.94 2.95
C ILE A 248 15.89 15.09 1.95
N PHE A 249 14.84 15.90 1.86
CA PHE A 249 14.78 17.03 0.92
C PHE A 249 15.59 18.26 1.36
N LYS A 250 15.65 18.59 2.66
CA LYS A 250 16.53 19.68 3.18
C LYS A 250 18.01 19.31 3.08
N SER A 251 18.31 18.02 2.99
CA SER A 251 19.66 17.48 3.22
C SER A 251 20.38 17.03 1.96
N ILE A 252 19.82 17.33 0.79
CA ILE A 252 20.53 17.23 -0.49
C ILE A 252 21.87 17.97 -0.43
N PHE A 253 21.96 19.06 0.35
CA PHE A 253 23.19 19.84 0.55
C PHE A 253 24.21 19.22 1.53
N CYS A 254 23.89 18.15 2.25
CA CYS A 254 24.83 17.44 3.13
C CYS A 254 24.44 15.98 3.37
N LEU A 255 24.21 15.24 2.27
CA LEU A 255 23.95 13.79 2.31
C LEU A 255 24.97 13.02 3.18
N PRO A 256 26.29 13.34 3.15
CA PRO A 256 27.28 12.66 4.00
C PRO A 256 27.01 12.83 5.50
N CYS A 257 26.68 14.05 5.98
CA CYS A 257 26.43 14.26 7.39
C CYS A 257 25.11 13.64 7.87
N HIS A 258 24.09 13.57 7.00
CA HIS A 258 22.86 12.83 7.29
C HIS A 258 23.07 11.32 7.35
N LEU A 259 23.84 10.76 6.42
CA LEU A 259 24.24 9.35 6.44
C LEU A 259 25.03 9.02 7.71
N CYS A 260 25.91 9.91 8.15
CA CYS A 260 26.66 9.81 9.40
C CYS A 260 25.75 9.86 10.65
N SER A 261 24.85 10.84 10.74
CA SER A 261 23.87 10.94 11.85
C SER A 261 22.96 9.70 11.91
N ARG A 262 22.53 9.21 10.74
CA ARG A 262 21.69 8.02 10.63
C ARG A 262 22.46 6.75 10.94
N CYS A 263 23.72 6.63 10.52
CA CYS A 263 24.62 5.56 10.91
C CYS A 263 24.72 5.47 12.43
N MET A 264 24.94 6.60 13.10
CA MET A 264 24.96 6.64 14.57
C MET A 264 23.62 6.16 15.15
N LYS A 265 22.49 6.74 14.72
CA LYS A 265 21.17 6.33 15.22
C LYS A 265 20.89 4.83 14.99
N ASP A 266 21.18 4.30 13.80
CA ASP A 266 20.94 2.90 13.46
C ASP A 266 21.92 1.94 14.16
N THR A 267 23.14 2.40 14.47
CA THR A 267 24.15 1.62 15.22
C THR A 267 23.80 1.55 16.71
N PHE A 268 23.25 2.63 17.27
CA PHE A 268 22.95 2.75 18.71
C PHE A 268 21.50 2.41 19.09
N LEU A 269 20.53 2.44 18.17
CA LEU A 269 19.18 1.91 18.41
C LEU A 269 19.09 0.44 18.00
N SER A 270 18.84 -0.43 18.99
CA SER A 270 18.56 -1.83 18.70
C SER A 270 17.29 -2.00 17.86
N GLU A 271 17.38 -2.85 16.84
CA GLU A 271 16.26 -3.20 15.95
C GLU A 271 15.04 -3.67 16.75
N LYS A 272 15.27 -4.46 17.81
CA LYS A 272 14.24 -4.93 18.74
C LYS A 272 13.49 -3.79 19.43
N LYS A 273 14.17 -2.69 19.80
CA LYS A 273 13.53 -1.52 20.42
C LYS A 273 12.70 -0.74 19.41
N ARG A 274 13.18 -0.63 18.16
CA ARG A 274 12.47 0.03 17.05
C ARG A 274 11.19 -0.71 16.64
N LEU A 275 11.27 -2.04 16.53
CA LEU A 275 10.15 -2.89 16.13
C LEU A 275 9.05 -2.99 17.19
N LYS A 276 9.34 -2.60 18.43
CA LYS A 276 8.37 -2.58 19.54
C LYS A 276 7.61 -1.26 19.70
N ASP A 277 7.95 -0.19 18.98
CA ASP A 277 7.21 1.07 19.09
C ASP A 277 5.87 0.96 18.33
N PRO A 278 4.71 1.03 19.03
CA PRO A 278 3.40 0.90 18.40
C PRO A 278 3.06 2.11 17.50
N ARG A 279 3.71 3.26 17.70
CA ARG A 279 3.48 4.49 16.93
C ARG A 279 4.20 4.49 15.58
N ARG A 280 4.98 3.45 15.31
CA ARG A 280 5.75 3.32 14.07
C ARG A 280 4.82 2.99 12.92
N LEU A 281 4.95 3.73 11.84
CA LEU A 281 4.15 3.55 10.63
C LEU A 281 4.89 2.69 9.60
N TYR A 282 4.12 1.99 8.77
CA TYR A 282 4.56 1.05 7.75
C TYR A 282 3.81 1.30 6.43
N ALA A 283 4.31 0.65 5.36
CA ALA A 283 3.57 0.56 4.11
C ALA A 283 2.25 -0.20 4.34
N PRO A 284 1.16 0.21 3.67
CA PRO A 284 -0.15 -0.34 3.95
C PRO A 284 -0.39 -1.69 3.27
N GLY A 285 -1.05 -2.62 3.98
CA GLY A 285 -1.62 -3.83 3.39
C GLY A 285 -0.61 -4.85 2.84
N THR A 286 -1.06 -5.60 1.84
CA THR A 286 -0.26 -6.60 1.12
C THR A 286 0.73 -5.91 0.17
N VAL A 287 1.98 -6.35 0.14
CA VAL A 287 3.01 -5.75 -0.71
C VAL A 287 3.24 -6.63 -1.94
N PHE A 288 3.11 -6.03 -3.12
CA PHE A 288 3.67 -6.48 -4.39
C PHE A 288 5.02 -5.82 -4.60
N HIS A 289 6.05 -6.64 -4.75
CA HIS A 289 7.42 -6.20 -4.97
C HIS A 289 7.88 -6.62 -6.36
N ILE A 290 8.02 -5.64 -7.25
CA ILE A 290 8.45 -5.80 -8.63
C ILE A 290 9.99 -5.72 -8.67
N LEU A 291 10.61 -6.74 -9.27
CA LEU A 291 12.05 -6.93 -9.28
C LEU A 291 12.55 -7.14 -10.71
N ASP A 292 13.25 -6.15 -11.26
CA ASP A 292 13.96 -6.18 -12.55
C ASP A 292 15.50 -6.33 -12.43
N ARG A 293 16.04 -6.56 -11.21
CA ARG A 293 17.47 -6.53 -10.84
C ARG A 293 17.75 -7.36 -9.59
N ARG A 294 18.93 -7.97 -9.53
CA ARG A 294 19.40 -8.88 -8.44
C ARG A 294 20.24 -8.11 -7.42
N PHE A 295 21.20 -7.34 -7.93
CA PHE A 295 22.16 -6.55 -7.16
C PHE A 295 22.54 -5.32 -7.99
N CYS A 296 22.92 -4.24 -7.32
CA CYS A 296 23.26 -2.91 -7.85
C CYS A 296 23.70 -2.85 -9.34
N TRP A 297 23.10 -1.93 -10.12
CA TRP A 297 23.43 -1.44 -11.49
C TRP A 297 23.53 -2.43 -12.65
N ILE A 298 24.10 -3.62 -12.46
CA ILE A 298 24.75 -4.38 -13.53
C ILE A 298 23.85 -5.49 -14.09
N ASP A 299 23.14 -6.21 -13.22
CA ASP A 299 22.37 -7.38 -13.63
C ASP A 299 20.87 -7.08 -13.70
N ARG A 300 20.43 -6.54 -14.84
CA ARG A 300 18.99 -6.49 -15.19
C ARG A 300 18.50 -7.90 -15.53
N MET A 301 17.30 -8.21 -15.09
CA MET A 301 16.58 -9.44 -15.43
C MET A 301 15.16 -9.12 -15.89
N PRO A 302 14.48 -10.07 -16.57
CA PRO A 302 13.05 -9.95 -16.81
C PRO A 302 12.32 -9.67 -15.49
N PRO A 303 11.42 -8.68 -15.45
CA PRO A 303 10.79 -8.28 -14.20
C PRO A 303 9.91 -9.41 -13.66
N PHE A 304 10.09 -9.73 -12.39
CA PHE A 304 9.29 -10.73 -11.69
C PHE A 304 8.65 -10.11 -10.46
N VAL A 305 7.49 -10.62 -10.05
CA VAL A 305 6.69 -10.03 -8.96
C VAL A 305 6.58 -11.01 -7.80
N ARG A 306 6.97 -10.54 -6.62
CA ARG A 306 6.73 -11.26 -5.37
C ARG A 306 5.68 -10.57 -4.51
N ARG A 307 4.96 -11.35 -3.72
CA ARG A 307 3.89 -10.87 -2.85
C ARG A 307 4.02 -11.42 -1.43
N ALA A 308 3.81 -10.56 -0.45
CA ALA A 308 3.64 -10.97 0.94
C ALA A 308 2.88 -9.93 1.76
N VAL A 309 2.38 -10.37 2.92
CA VAL A 309 2.00 -9.49 4.02
C VAL A 309 3.19 -9.43 4.99
N PRO A 310 3.98 -8.34 5.01
CA PRO A 310 5.29 -8.34 5.66
C PRO A 310 5.20 -8.24 7.18
N VAL A 311 5.09 -9.39 7.87
CA VAL A 311 5.12 -9.47 9.35
C VAL A 311 6.55 -9.47 9.90
N LYS A 312 7.45 -10.24 9.28
CA LYS A 312 8.88 -10.37 9.64
C LYS A 312 9.73 -9.50 8.70
N GLY A 313 10.72 -8.78 9.23
CA GLY A 313 11.55 -7.83 8.46
C GLY A 313 10.82 -6.53 8.05
N ARG A 314 9.49 -6.56 7.92
CA ARG A 314 8.58 -5.41 7.77
C ARG A 314 8.92 -4.47 6.60
N PHE A 315 9.71 -4.96 5.63
CA PHE A 315 10.16 -4.21 4.46
C PHE A 315 10.82 -2.85 4.83
N GLU A 316 11.57 -2.81 5.93
CA GLU A 316 12.10 -1.56 6.51
C GLU A 316 13.58 -1.28 6.23
N HIS A 317 14.27 -2.18 5.55
CA HIS A 317 15.67 -1.97 5.22
C HIS A 317 15.79 -0.81 4.23
N VAL A 318 16.36 0.29 4.71
CA VAL A 318 16.84 1.39 3.88
C VAL A 318 17.93 0.83 2.98
N ILE A 319 17.82 1.10 1.69
CA ILE A 319 18.79 0.70 0.67
C ILE A 319 19.30 1.98 0.01
N LEU A 320 20.61 2.07 -0.16
CA LEU A 320 21.23 3.19 -0.84
C LEU A 320 21.46 2.82 -2.30
N SER A 321 20.52 3.25 -3.15
CA SER A 321 20.54 3.00 -4.59
C SER A 321 20.51 4.33 -5.33
N PHE A 322 21.39 4.53 -6.32
CA PHE A 322 21.30 5.69 -7.22
C PHE A 322 20.08 5.64 -8.18
N ASN A 323 19.26 4.58 -8.12
CA ASN A 323 18.04 4.38 -8.89
C ASN A 323 16.83 4.67 -8.01
N ALA A 324 17.00 5.07 -6.75
CA ALA A 324 15.90 5.29 -5.82
C ALA A 324 14.82 6.23 -6.39
N THR A 325 15.20 7.30 -7.11
CA THR A 325 14.25 8.20 -7.79
C THR A 325 13.57 7.55 -9.00
N LYS A 326 14.28 6.68 -9.72
CA LYS A 326 13.74 5.91 -10.85
C LYS A 326 12.76 4.85 -10.37
N ASP A 327 13.12 4.13 -9.32
CA ASP A 327 12.33 3.08 -8.67
C ASP A 327 11.07 3.65 -8.00
N HIS A 328 11.15 4.89 -7.51
CA HIS A 328 10.00 5.63 -7.01
C HIS A 328 9.11 6.22 -8.12
N SER A 329 9.57 6.24 -9.37
CA SER A 329 8.87 6.95 -10.43
C SER A 329 7.73 6.12 -11.01
N LEU A 330 6.51 6.67 -10.96
CA LEU A 330 5.31 6.00 -11.46
C LEU A 330 5.41 5.49 -12.91
N ILE A 331 6.09 6.22 -13.81
CA ILE A 331 6.24 5.78 -15.21
C ILE A 331 7.11 4.53 -15.33
N TRP A 332 8.11 4.37 -14.45
CA TRP A 332 8.95 3.18 -14.42
C TRP A 332 8.25 2.02 -13.75
N ILE A 333 7.46 2.28 -12.70
CA ILE A 333 6.60 1.27 -12.08
C ILE A 333 5.59 0.75 -13.10
N GLU A 334 4.92 1.63 -13.85
CA GLU A 334 3.99 1.25 -14.92
C GLU A 334 4.69 0.36 -15.95
N LYS A 335 5.81 0.82 -16.48
CA LYS A 335 6.58 0.08 -17.51
C LYS A 335 7.01 -1.31 -17.05
N GLU A 336 7.60 -1.43 -15.87
CA GLU A 336 8.07 -2.74 -15.38
C GLU A 336 6.90 -3.61 -14.91
N SER A 337 5.78 -3.02 -14.47
CA SER A 337 4.56 -3.76 -14.18
C SER A 337 3.89 -4.32 -15.44
N GLU A 338 3.85 -3.58 -16.55
CA GLU A 338 3.26 -4.08 -17.79
C GLU A 338 4.05 -5.28 -18.32
N LYS A 339 5.39 -5.18 -18.37
CA LYS A 339 6.26 -6.30 -18.75
C LYS A 339 6.11 -7.51 -17.84
N ALA A 340 6.03 -7.29 -16.53
CA ALA A 340 5.85 -8.38 -15.58
C ALA A 340 4.49 -9.06 -15.76
N LEU A 341 3.45 -8.30 -16.10
CA LEU A 341 2.12 -8.83 -16.40
C LEU A 341 2.12 -9.68 -17.67
N GLU A 342 2.85 -9.28 -18.70
CA GLU A 342 3.02 -10.07 -19.94
C GLU A 342 3.71 -11.41 -19.66
N ILE A 343 4.79 -11.42 -18.87
CA ILE A 343 5.46 -12.66 -18.46
C ILE A 343 4.52 -13.54 -17.65
N LEU A 344 3.80 -12.98 -16.67
CA LEU A 344 2.82 -13.75 -15.89
C LEU A 344 1.69 -14.31 -16.75
N ARG A 345 1.32 -13.64 -17.84
CA ARG A 345 0.34 -14.14 -18.82
C ARG A 345 0.89 -15.33 -19.56
N GLU A 346 2.10 -15.21 -20.12
CA GLU A 346 2.78 -16.30 -20.83
C GLU A 346 2.94 -17.53 -19.93
N GLU A 347 3.41 -17.35 -18.68
CA GLU A 347 3.51 -18.44 -17.70
C GLU A 347 2.14 -19.05 -17.36
N THR A 348 1.06 -18.28 -17.39
CA THR A 348 -0.30 -18.79 -17.13
C THR A 348 -0.85 -19.56 -18.33
N ASP A 349 -0.61 -19.05 -19.53
CA ASP A 349 -1.06 -19.65 -20.80
C ASP A 349 -0.28 -20.94 -21.11
N ASP A 350 1.02 -20.97 -20.83
CA ASP A 350 1.87 -22.16 -20.92
C ASP A 350 1.46 -23.25 -19.91
N VAL A 351 0.91 -22.82 -18.75
CA VAL A 351 0.56 -23.75 -17.69
C VAL A 351 -0.77 -24.45 -17.95
N MET A 352 -1.77 -23.88 -18.62
CA MET A 352 -3.07 -24.57 -18.76
C MET A 352 -4.08 -23.92 -19.74
N GLU A 353 -4.79 -24.77 -20.48
CA GLU A 353 -6.25 -24.68 -20.61
C GLU A 353 -6.88 -24.68 -19.19
N ILE A 354 -7.04 -23.52 -18.53
CA ILE A 354 -7.49 -23.46 -17.11
C ILE A 354 -9.03 -23.45 -16.99
N PRO A 355 -9.66 -24.46 -16.33
CA PRO A 355 -11.06 -24.39 -15.94
C PRO A 355 -11.28 -23.47 -14.72
N LYS A 356 -12.50 -22.91 -14.62
CA LYS A 356 -12.94 -21.96 -13.57
C LYS A 356 -12.65 -22.40 -12.12
N THR A 357 -12.51 -23.69 -11.86
CA THR A 357 -12.25 -24.29 -10.53
C THR A 357 -10.93 -23.81 -9.91
N GLN A 358 -9.89 -23.52 -10.72
CA GLN A 358 -8.59 -23.09 -10.22
C GLN A 358 -8.59 -21.63 -9.71
N LYS A 359 -9.49 -20.77 -10.22
CA LYS A 359 -9.65 -19.38 -9.74
C LYS A 359 -10.20 -19.31 -8.32
N MET A 360 -11.11 -20.22 -7.94
CA MET A 360 -11.60 -20.32 -6.56
C MET A 360 -10.49 -20.78 -5.60
N SER A 361 -9.67 -21.76 -6.01
CA SER A 361 -8.53 -22.22 -5.22
C SER A 361 -7.53 -21.09 -4.92
N ARG A 362 -7.25 -20.20 -5.89
CA ARG A 362 -6.34 -19.06 -5.71
C ARG A 362 -6.87 -18.03 -4.70
N ARG A 363 -8.16 -17.69 -4.76
CA ARG A 363 -8.80 -16.81 -3.76
C ARG A 363 -8.78 -17.42 -2.35
N GLN A 364 -8.93 -18.74 -2.24
CA GLN A 364 -8.80 -19.44 -0.95
C GLN A 364 -7.36 -19.36 -0.43
N THR A 365 -6.35 -19.52 -1.29
CA THR A 365 -4.94 -19.34 -0.90
C THR A 365 -4.66 -17.94 -0.38
N MET A 366 -5.30 -16.91 -0.95
CA MET A 366 -5.20 -15.51 -0.47
C MET A 366 -5.75 -15.33 0.93
N LYS A 367 -7.00 -15.77 1.17
CA LYS A 367 -7.62 -15.73 2.50
C LYS A 367 -6.76 -16.50 3.52
N GLN A 368 -6.18 -17.64 3.13
CA GLN A 368 -5.28 -18.43 3.97
C GLN A 368 -3.97 -17.70 4.32
N GLN A 369 -3.31 -17.06 3.34
CA GLN A 369 -2.07 -16.32 3.60
C GLN A 369 -2.29 -15.11 4.50
N HIS A 370 -3.39 -14.38 4.31
CA HIS A 370 -3.78 -13.28 5.18
C HIS A 370 -4.04 -13.78 6.62
N LYS A 371 -4.79 -14.87 6.77
CA LYS A 371 -5.03 -15.52 8.07
C LYS A 371 -3.72 -15.95 8.75
N ALA A 372 -2.81 -16.58 8.02
CA ALA A 372 -1.51 -16.98 8.54
C ALA A 372 -0.64 -15.77 8.97
N ALA A 373 -0.75 -14.64 8.28
CA ALA A 373 -0.07 -13.40 8.67
C ALA A 373 -0.65 -12.83 9.98
N LEU A 374 -1.97 -12.87 10.16
CA LEU A 374 -2.63 -12.47 11.41
C LEU A 374 -2.23 -13.39 12.58
N GLU A 375 -2.26 -14.71 12.39
CA GLU A 375 -1.82 -15.69 13.40
C GLU A 375 -0.35 -15.47 13.78
N LYS A 376 0.53 -15.26 12.78
CA LYS A 376 1.94 -14.95 13.03
C LYS A 376 2.11 -13.66 13.82
N ALA A 377 1.29 -12.65 13.56
CA ALA A 377 1.34 -11.38 14.29
C ALA A 377 0.82 -11.50 15.73
N GLN A 378 -0.14 -12.38 16.00
CA GLN A 378 -0.56 -12.74 17.36
C GLN A 378 0.58 -13.42 18.13
N THR A 379 1.28 -14.41 17.55
CA THR A 379 2.47 -15.02 18.21
C THR A 379 3.60 -14.02 18.49
N LEU A 380 3.64 -12.90 17.77
CA LEU A 380 4.63 -11.84 17.98
C LEU A 380 4.14 -10.73 18.93
N HIS A 381 2.98 -10.89 19.56
CA HIS A 381 2.35 -9.90 20.45
C HIS A 381 2.18 -8.52 19.79
N ILE A 382 1.94 -8.50 18.47
CA ILE A 382 1.71 -7.27 17.70
C ILE A 382 0.24 -6.83 17.81
N ILE A 383 -0.65 -7.79 18.10
CA ILE A 383 -2.09 -7.69 17.89
C ILE A 383 -2.92 -7.84 19.19
N ASP A 384 -2.29 -8.01 20.36
CA ASP A 384 -2.94 -8.35 21.64
C ASP A 384 -4.08 -7.41 22.13
N SER A 385 -4.38 -6.32 21.40
CA SER A 385 -5.42 -5.35 21.70
C SER A 385 -6.69 -5.42 20.82
N PHE A 386 -6.96 -6.51 20.09
CA PHE A 386 -8.32 -6.70 19.52
C PHE A 386 -9.29 -7.07 20.63
N SER A 387 -10.03 -6.08 21.15
CA SER A 387 -11.28 -6.31 21.86
C SER A 387 -12.27 -7.05 20.94
N GLU A 388 -13.04 -7.98 21.51
CA GLU A 388 -13.90 -8.92 20.77
C GLU A 388 -14.94 -8.25 19.86
N ASP A 389 -15.25 -6.97 20.07
CA ASP A 389 -16.22 -6.19 19.29
C ASP A 389 -15.84 -6.03 17.81
N ASN A 390 -14.55 -6.11 17.45
CA ASN A 390 -14.10 -6.00 16.05
C ASN A 390 -14.18 -7.32 15.27
N LYS A 391 -14.57 -8.44 15.90
CA LYS A 391 -14.79 -9.72 15.19
C LYS A 391 -16.05 -9.70 14.31
N HIS A 392 -17.00 -8.80 14.57
CA HIS A 392 -18.26 -8.72 13.80
C HIS A 392 -18.07 -8.28 12.34
N GLY A 393 -16.94 -7.65 11.97
CA GLY A 393 -16.61 -7.37 10.57
C GLY A 393 -15.98 -8.54 9.81
N ILE A 394 -15.63 -9.64 10.50
CA ILE A 394 -14.91 -10.79 9.93
C ILE A 394 -15.71 -12.10 10.05
N SER A 395 -16.74 -12.18 10.91
CA SER A 395 -17.45 -13.44 11.22
C SER A 395 -18.84 -13.61 10.61
N SER A 396 -19.29 -12.79 9.66
CA SER A 396 -20.62 -12.97 9.05
C SER A 396 -20.72 -14.15 8.06
N GLU A 397 -19.64 -14.88 7.77
CA GLU A 397 -19.67 -16.02 6.83
C GLU A 397 -20.00 -17.40 7.48
N ASN A 398 -20.39 -17.49 8.75
CA ASN A 398 -20.58 -18.78 9.45
C ASN A 398 -22.00 -19.10 9.96
N GLU A 399 -23.02 -18.28 9.67
CA GLU A 399 -24.40 -18.60 10.10
C GLU A 399 -25.24 -19.36 9.05
N ASP A 400 -24.84 -19.36 7.78
CA ASP A 400 -25.62 -20.02 6.70
C ASP A 400 -25.41 -21.53 6.58
N GLN A 401 -24.57 -22.14 7.43
CA GLN A 401 -24.38 -23.60 7.46
C GLN A 401 -24.96 -24.28 8.72
N LYS A 402 -25.60 -23.53 9.62
CA LYS A 402 -26.23 -24.10 10.83
C LYS A 402 -27.76 -24.19 10.78
N ILE A 403 -28.38 -23.60 9.76
CA ILE A 403 -29.84 -23.60 9.57
C ILE A 403 -30.31 -24.79 8.70
N SER A 404 -29.42 -25.46 7.97
CA SER A 404 -29.77 -26.61 7.12
C SER A 404 -29.72 -27.98 7.81
N SER A 405 -29.34 -28.06 9.09
CA SER A 405 -29.19 -29.33 9.82
C SER A 405 -30.14 -29.51 11.01
N ILE A 406 -31.20 -28.68 11.12
CA ILE A 406 -32.22 -28.80 12.19
C ILE A 406 -33.59 -29.24 11.65
N ASN A 407 -33.78 -29.32 10.33
CA ASN A 407 -35.08 -29.68 9.72
C ASN A 407 -35.28 -31.17 9.37
N GLU A 408 -34.52 -32.08 9.98
CA GLU A 408 -34.78 -33.53 9.88
C GLU A 408 -34.73 -34.19 11.26
N GLN A 409 -35.74 -33.90 12.08
CA GLN A 409 -36.23 -34.81 13.11
C GLN A 409 -37.62 -34.33 13.52
N GLY A 410 -38.65 -34.88 12.88
CA GLY A 410 -40.02 -34.72 13.33
C GLY A 410 -40.22 -35.46 14.66
N ILE A 411 -41.05 -34.88 15.53
CA ILE A 411 -42.02 -35.58 16.40
C ILE A 411 -43.09 -34.57 16.84
N GLU A 412 -44.31 -34.92 16.47
CA GLU A 412 -45.68 -34.66 16.99
C GLU A 412 -46.00 -33.48 17.94
N VAL A 413 -46.85 -32.60 17.40
CA VAL A 413 -48.15 -32.10 17.91
C VAL A 413 -48.57 -32.54 19.32
N GLU A 414 -48.77 -31.57 20.23
CA GLU A 414 -50.02 -31.42 21.00
C GLU A 414 -50.17 -29.99 21.55
N GLY A 415 -51.36 -29.41 21.36
CA GLY A 415 -51.66 -28.02 21.69
C GLY A 415 -52.12 -27.77 23.12
N LYS A 416 -52.10 -26.49 23.54
CA LYS A 416 -53.19 -25.86 24.30
C LYS A 416 -53.02 -24.34 24.36
N CYS A 417 -54.17 -23.70 24.22
CA CYS A 417 -54.44 -22.27 24.18
C CYS A 417 -54.54 -21.67 25.62
N SER A 418 -54.58 -20.33 25.66
CA SER A 418 -54.95 -19.44 26.78
C SER A 418 -53.80 -19.03 27.73
N ALA A 419 -53.63 -17.77 28.14
CA ALA A 419 -54.46 -16.57 28.12
C ALA A 419 -53.57 -15.33 27.92
#